data_AF-A0A2H6NE79-F1
#
_entry.id   AF-A0A2H6NE79-F1
#
_cell.length_a   1.000
_cell.length_b   1.000
_cell.length_c   1.000
_cell.angle_alpha   90.00
_cell.angle_beta   90.00
_cell.angle_gamma   90.00
#
_symmetry.space_group_name_H-M   'P 1'
#
loop_
_entity.id
_entity.type
_entity.pdbx_description
1 polymer ?
#
loop_
_entity_poly.entity_id
_entity_poly.type
_entity_poly.pdbx_seq_one_letter_code
_entity_poly.pdbx_strand_id
1 'polypeptide(L)'
;SYYFHPVLVPLMPHIHSLTSDYIADTSILEWNDGGSVFQYQIDFSWQIQILRKDPMEEIALETYNNTSVGSKDTLLRWEWTSDLPFNCTTHYFRIRCFLNEKNFAGRKMWSDWSPLVNISGKMTGLSPAFGIRRVS
;
A
#
# COMPACT_ATOMS: atom_id res chain seq x y z
N SER A 1 34.66 -12.48 18.84
CA SER A 1 34.10 -13.04 17.60
C SER A 1 32.80 -12.32 17.29
N TYR A 2 32.73 -11.56 16.20
CA TYR A 2 31.50 -10.89 15.79
C TYR A 2 30.63 -11.92 15.04
N TYR A 3 29.71 -12.56 15.74
CA TYR A 3 28.76 -13.48 15.11
C TYR A 3 27.76 -12.67 14.28
N PHE A 4 27.91 -12.69 12.97
CA PHE A 4 26.93 -12.14 12.04
C PHE A 4 25.65 -12.97 12.18
N HIS A 5 24.61 -12.39 12.80
CA HIS A 5 23.32 -13.05 12.88
C HIS A 5 22.64 -12.93 11.51
N PRO A 6 22.15 -14.04 10.91
CA PRO A 6 21.48 -13.96 9.63
C PRO A 6 20.25 -13.05 9.73
N VAL A 7 19.98 -12.30 8.67
CA VAL A 7 18.84 -11.39 8.58
C VAL A 7 17.86 -11.91 7.53
N LEU A 8 16.59 -11.98 7.88
CA LEU A 8 15.50 -12.29 6.97
C LEU A 8 14.76 -11.00 6.61
N VAL A 9 14.89 -10.58 5.36
CA VAL A 9 14.18 -9.43 4.78
C VAL A 9 13.32 -9.96 3.62
N PRO A 10 11.99 -9.77 3.66
CA PRO A 10 11.13 -10.15 2.55
C PRO A 10 11.39 -9.26 1.33
N LEU A 11 11.06 -9.77 0.14
CA LEU A 11 11.10 -8.96 -1.08
C LEU A 11 10.11 -7.80 -1.00
N MET A 12 10.46 -6.68 -1.64
CA MET A 12 9.56 -5.53 -1.78
C MET A 12 8.26 -5.98 -2.48
N PRO A 13 7.10 -5.79 -1.85
CA PRO A 13 5.84 -6.19 -2.45
C PRO A 13 5.41 -5.26 -3.58
N HIS A 14 4.52 -5.77 -4.43
CA HIS A 14 3.95 -5.02 -5.55
C HIS A 14 2.44 -4.98 -5.42
N ILE A 15 1.88 -3.78 -5.51
CA ILE A 15 0.44 -3.60 -5.58
C ILE A 15 -0.03 -4.06 -6.96
N HIS A 16 -1.00 -4.97 -6.98
CA HIS A 16 -1.59 -5.51 -8.19
C HIS A 16 -2.61 -4.53 -8.78
N SER A 17 -3.52 -4.03 -7.94
CA SER A 17 -4.56 -3.09 -8.36
C SER A 17 -4.95 -2.15 -7.20
N LEU A 18 -5.41 -0.95 -7.57
CA LEU A 18 -6.09 -0.03 -6.67
C LEU A 18 -7.31 0.52 -7.41
N THR A 19 -8.49 0.24 -6.90
CA THR A 19 -9.76 0.70 -7.47
C THR A 19 -10.53 1.52 -6.44
N SER A 20 -11.35 2.45 -6.92
CA SER A 20 -12.03 3.44 -6.08
C SER A 20 -13.48 3.66 -6.53
N ASP A 21 -14.39 3.64 -5.58
CA ASP A 21 -15.74 4.18 -5.71
C ASP A 21 -15.78 5.60 -5.14
N TYR A 22 -15.99 6.60 -6.00
CA TYR A 22 -16.05 8.01 -5.62
C TYR A 22 -17.39 8.43 -5.02
N ILE A 23 -18.40 7.56 -5.04
CA ILE A 23 -19.73 7.82 -4.44
C ILE A 23 -19.75 7.28 -3.02
N ALA A 24 -19.23 6.07 -2.82
CA ALA A 24 -19.12 5.46 -1.50
C ALA A 24 -17.85 5.89 -0.73
N ASP A 25 -16.92 6.57 -1.42
CA ASP A 25 -15.58 6.88 -0.92
C ASP A 25 -14.84 5.64 -0.40
N THR A 26 -15.06 4.49 -1.05
CA THR A 26 -14.41 3.21 -0.75
C THR A 26 -13.34 2.87 -1.78
N SER A 27 -12.25 2.27 -1.32
CA SER A 27 -11.16 1.79 -2.16
C SER A 27 -10.91 0.32 -1.91
N ILE A 28 -10.55 -0.39 -2.97
CA ILE A 28 -10.14 -1.79 -2.92
C ILE A 28 -8.68 -1.85 -3.39
N LEU A 29 -7.82 -2.28 -2.48
CA LEU A 29 -6.41 -2.54 -2.73
C LEU A 29 -6.18 -4.05 -2.87
N GLU A 30 -5.51 -4.45 -3.94
CA GLU A 30 -5.17 -5.85 -4.20
C GLU A 30 -3.67 -6.02 -4.42
N TRP A 31 -3.11 -7.10 -3.88
CA TRP A 31 -1.69 -7.46 -4.05
C TRP A 31 -1.50 -8.98 -3.90
N ASN A 32 -0.42 -9.51 -4.47
CA ASN A 32 -0.07 -10.93 -4.29
C ASN A 32 0.76 -11.11 -3.02
N ASP A 33 0.48 -12.18 -2.28
CA ASP A 33 1.19 -12.50 -1.04
C ASP A 33 2.63 -13.03 -1.24
N GLY A 34 3.02 -13.35 -2.48
CA GLY A 34 4.34 -13.88 -2.81
C GLY A 34 4.58 -15.31 -2.31
N GLY A 35 3.51 -16.05 -2.03
CA GLY A 35 3.55 -17.42 -1.52
C GLY A 35 4.31 -18.41 -2.38
N SER A 36 4.40 -18.17 -3.69
CA SER A 36 5.12 -19.03 -4.63
C SER A 36 6.63 -19.16 -4.34
N VAL A 37 7.22 -18.20 -3.63
CA VAL A 37 8.63 -18.22 -3.24
C VAL A 37 8.90 -19.24 -2.13
N PHE A 38 7.87 -19.66 -1.38
CA PHE A 38 8.01 -20.50 -0.21
C PHE A 38 7.49 -21.91 -0.48
N GLN A 39 8.23 -22.93 -0.06
CA GLN A 39 7.82 -24.34 -0.25
C GLN A 39 6.77 -24.81 0.77
N TYR A 40 6.54 -24.02 1.83
CA TYR A 40 5.67 -24.34 2.95
C TYR A 40 4.87 -23.10 3.36
N GLN A 41 3.89 -23.29 4.25
CA GLN A 41 3.03 -22.20 4.70
C GLN A 41 3.81 -21.19 5.54
N ILE A 42 3.63 -19.90 5.24
CA ILE A 42 4.25 -18.81 6.00
C ILE A 42 3.20 -17.79 6.40
N ASP A 43 3.28 -17.36 7.66
CA ASP A 43 2.49 -16.26 8.20
C ASP A 43 3.13 -14.91 7.83
N PHE A 44 2.34 -14.02 7.23
CA PHE A 44 2.75 -12.66 6.91
C PHE A 44 1.98 -11.66 7.75
N SER A 45 2.68 -10.58 8.13
CA SER A 45 2.07 -9.35 8.58
C SER A 45 2.34 -8.25 7.55
N TRP A 46 1.28 -7.61 7.10
CA TRP A 46 1.31 -6.51 6.16
C TRP A 46 1.05 -5.21 6.87
N GLN A 47 1.75 -4.16 6.46
CA GLN A 47 1.39 -2.79 6.77
C GLN A 47 0.92 -2.10 5.51
N ILE A 48 -0.25 -1.48 5.61
CA ILE A 48 -0.87 -0.69 4.55
C ILE A 48 -0.87 0.75 5.03
N GLN A 49 -0.08 1.60 4.37
CA GLN A 49 0.01 3.01 4.71
C GLN A 49 -0.76 3.83 3.70
N ILE A 50 -1.58 4.75 4.21
CA ILE A 50 -2.35 5.68 3.41
C ILE A 50 -1.88 7.10 3.73
N LEU A 51 -1.56 7.84 2.67
CA LEU A 51 -1.07 9.22 2.73
C LEU A 51 -2.03 10.13 1.96
N ARG A 52 -2.19 11.39 2.38
CA ARG A 52 -2.85 12.42 1.56
C ARG A 52 -1.83 13.39 0.99
N LYS A 53 -2.19 14.12 -0.07
CA LYS A 53 -1.37 15.23 -0.57
C LYS A 53 -1.61 16.50 0.27
N ASP A 54 -0.52 17.24 0.47
CA ASP A 54 -0.47 18.60 1.03
C ASP A 54 -0.94 18.72 2.50
N PRO A 55 -0.14 18.27 3.48
CA PRO A 55 1.17 17.60 3.36
C PRO A 55 1.04 16.09 3.08
N MET A 56 2.17 15.42 2.73
CA MET A 56 2.28 13.95 2.57
C MET A 56 2.07 13.23 3.91
N GLU A 57 0.91 13.43 4.50
CA GLU A 57 0.54 13.08 5.86
C GLU A 57 0.01 11.66 5.91
N GLU A 58 0.51 10.87 6.86
CA GLU A 58 -0.04 9.56 7.19
C GLU A 58 -1.39 9.75 7.87
N ILE A 59 -2.44 9.36 7.15
CA ILE A 59 -3.82 9.40 7.66
C ILE A 59 -4.25 8.06 8.24
N ALA A 60 -3.58 6.97 7.85
CA ALA A 60 -3.84 5.63 8.33
C ALA A 60 -2.61 4.73 8.15
N LEU A 61 -2.40 3.85 9.12
CA LEU A 61 -1.43 2.76 9.08
C LEU A 61 -2.11 1.49 9.60
N GLU A 62 -2.51 0.64 8.67
CA GLU A 62 -3.35 -0.53 8.95
C GLU A 62 -2.55 -1.82 8.89
N THR A 63 -2.94 -2.80 9.70
CA THR A 63 -2.30 -4.12 9.73
C THR A 63 -3.23 -5.17 9.13
N TYR A 64 -2.71 -5.93 8.18
CA TYR A 64 -3.41 -7.08 7.59
C TYR A 64 -2.55 -8.33 7.75
N ASN A 65 -3.10 -9.41 8.29
CA ASN A 65 -2.38 -10.66 8.49
C ASN A 65 -2.98 -11.75 7.60
N ASN A 66 -2.13 -12.55 6.98
CA ASN A 66 -2.56 -13.76 6.28
C ASN A 66 -1.54 -14.89 6.44
N THR A 67 -1.99 -16.11 6.23
CA THR A 67 -1.12 -17.28 6.07
C THR A 67 -1.11 -17.64 4.59
N SER A 68 0.06 -17.56 3.98
CA SER A 68 0.23 -17.91 2.58
C SER A 68 0.29 -19.41 2.40
N VAL A 69 -0.39 -19.93 1.37
CA VAL A 69 -0.24 -21.32 0.94
C VAL A 69 1.01 -21.40 0.08
N GLY A 70 2.09 -21.97 0.62
CA GLY A 70 3.34 -22.13 -0.10
C GLY A 70 3.15 -22.73 -1.50
N SER A 71 4.08 -22.40 -2.40
CA SER A 71 4.12 -22.81 -3.81
C SER A 71 3.06 -22.18 -4.71
N LYS A 72 2.23 -21.25 -4.20
CA LYS A 72 1.26 -20.50 -5.00
C LYS A 72 1.11 -19.08 -4.49
N ASP A 73 1.00 -18.13 -5.40
CA ASP A 73 0.61 -16.76 -5.05
C ASP A 73 -0.91 -16.68 -4.84
N THR A 74 -1.29 -16.05 -3.74
CA THR A 74 -2.68 -15.70 -3.43
C THR A 74 -2.88 -14.21 -3.60
N LEU A 75 -3.89 -13.84 -4.39
CA LEU A 75 -4.32 -12.44 -4.51
C LEU A 75 -5.10 -12.05 -3.25
N LEU A 76 -4.54 -11.14 -2.48
CA LEU A 76 -5.17 -10.54 -1.30
C LEU A 76 -5.97 -9.32 -1.70
N ARG A 77 -7.03 -9.05 -0.94
CA ARG A 77 -7.95 -7.94 -1.14
C ARG A 77 -8.23 -7.27 0.19
N TRP A 78 -8.09 -5.95 0.22
CA TRP A 78 -8.37 -5.11 1.39
C TRP A 78 -9.22 -3.92 0.98
N GLU A 79 -10.23 -3.61 1.78
CA GLU A 79 -11.16 -2.51 1.54
C GLU A 79 -10.96 -1.42 2.59
N TRP A 80 -11.02 -0.18 2.14
CA TRP A 80 -10.90 1.00 2.99
C TRP A 80 -11.86 2.10 2.57
N THR A 81 -12.59 2.63 3.55
CA THR A 81 -13.46 3.79 3.38
C THR A 81 -12.73 5.03 3.86
N SER A 82 -12.67 6.05 3.02
CA SER A 82 -12.02 7.32 3.37
C SER A 82 -12.96 8.21 4.17
N ASP A 83 -12.45 8.78 5.26
CA ASP A 83 -13.17 9.83 6.02
C ASP A 83 -13.32 11.13 5.22
N LEU A 84 -12.47 11.34 4.21
CA LEU A 84 -12.51 12.51 3.33
C LEU A 84 -12.78 12.07 1.89
N PRO A 85 -13.74 12.68 1.19
CA PRO A 85 -14.09 12.23 -0.16
C PRO A 85 -12.90 12.22 -1.10
N PHE A 86 -12.82 11.21 -1.97
CA PHE A 86 -11.70 11.07 -2.90
C PHE A 86 -11.60 12.26 -3.86
N ASN A 87 -12.70 12.97 -4.13
CA ASN A 87 -12.68 14.15 -4.99
C ASN A 87 -11.88 15.32 -4.39
N CYS A 88 -11.77 15.41 -3.06
CA CYS A 88 -11.17 16.57 -2.39
C CYS A 88 -9.65 16.59 -2.43
N THR A 89 -9.00 15.43 -2.37
CA THR A 89 -7.53 15.33 -2.39
C THR A 89 -7.05 13.98 -2.91
N THR A 90 -5.80 13.95 -3.34
CA THR A 90 -5.15 12.72 -3.78
C THR A 90 -4.78 11.87 -2.57
N HIS A 91 -5.14 10.58 -2.63
CA HIS A 91 -4.79 9.59 -1.63
C HIS A 91 -3.73 8.66 -2.22
N TYR A 92 -2.64 8.43 -1.49
CA TYR A 92 -1.58 7.52 -1.87
C TYR A 92 -1.57 6.30 -0.97
N PHE A 93 -1.28 5.15 -1.56
CA PHE A 93 -1.21 3.86 -0.86
C PHE A 93 0.16 3.26 -1.12
N ARG A 94 0.70 2.61 -0.10
CA ARG A 94 1.84 1.71 -0.24
C ARG A 94 1.77 0.61 0.82
N ILE A 95 2.42 -0.49 0.52
CA ILE A 95 2.43 -1.67 1.38
C ILE A 95 3.87 -2.12 1.68
N ARG A 96 4.05 -2.78 2.82
CA ARG A 96 5.26 -3.55 3.14
C ARG A 96 4.87 -4.79 3.92
N CYS A 97 5.73 -5.79 3.97
CA CYS A 97 5.44 -7.04 4.68
C CYS A 97 6.55 -7.45 5.64
N PHE A 98 6.17 -8.34 6.55
CA PHE A 98 7.03 -8.97 7.53
C PHE A 98 6.70 -10.47 7.56
N LEU A 99 7.73 -11.32 7.51
CA LEU A 99 7.58 -12.77 7.58
C LEU A 99 7.64 -13.22 9.04
N ASN A 100 6.56 -13.81 9.54
CA ASN A 100 6.47 -14.39 10.89
C ASN A 100 7.00 -15.84 10.91
N GLU A 101 8.15 -16.09 10.29
CA GLU A 101 8.77 -17.43 10.21
C GLU A 101 9.26 -17.90 11.58
N LYS A 102 8.58 -18.85 12.22
CA LYS A 102 8.89 -19.31 13.58
C LYS A 102 10.23 -20.04 13.70
N ASN A 103 10.67 -20.70 12.62
CA ASN A 103 11.88 -21.53 12.63
C ASN A 103 13.16 -20.74 12.34
N PHE A 104 13.05 -19.45 11.97
CA PHE A 104 14.21 -18.60 11.71
C PHE A 104 14.70 -17.94 13.01
N ALA A 105 15.87 -18.37 13.48
CA ALA A 105 16.51 -17.89 14.71
C ALA A 105 17.26 -16.55 14.54
N GLY A 106 17.38 -16.04 13.32
CA GLY A 106 18.03 -14.77 13.03
C GLY A 106 17.13 -13.55 13.26
N ARG A 107 17.62 -12.37 12.86
CA ARG A 107 16.84 -11.12 12.93
C ARG A 107 15.87 -11.04 11.75
N LYS A 108 14.59 -10.82 12.02
CA LYS A 108 13.57 -10.57 10.98
C LYS A 108 13.36 -9.07 10.85
N MET A 109 13.18 -8.59 9.63
CA MET A 109 12.94 -7.18 9.34
C MET A 109 11.76 -7.02 8.40
N TRP A 110 11.19 -5.82 8.39
CA TRP A 110 10.21 -5.43 7.39
C TRP A 110 10.88 -5.35 6.01
N SER A 111 10.12 -5.66 4.96
CA SER A 111 10.52 -5.33 3.59
C SER A 111 10.64 -3.82 3.40
N ASP A 112 11.26 -3.42 2.30
CA ASP A 112 11.06 -2.07 1.77
C ASP A 112 9.58 -1.84 1.46
N TRP A 113 9.19 -0.57 1.49
CA TRP A 113 7.87 -0.15 1.04
C TRP A 113 7.74 -0.31 -0.48
N SER A 114 6.56 -0.73 -0.94
CA SER A 114 6.21 -0.66 -2.35
C SER A 114 6.27 0.78 -2.86
N PRO A 115 6.39 0.97 -4.18
CA PRO A 115 6.09 2.26 -4.80
C PRO A 115 4.69 2.76 -4.40
N LEU A 116 4.52 4.08 -4.39
CA LEU A 116 3.23 4.71 -4.16
C LEU A 116 2.32 4.50 -5.37
N VAL A 117 1.09 4.07 -5.12
CA VAL A 117 -0.03 4.16 -6.06
C VAL A 117 -1.02 5.19 -5.53
N ASN A 118 -1.89 5.75 -6.37
CA ASN A 118 -2.80 6.79 -5.90
C ASN A 118 -4.22 6.72 -6.50
N ILE A 119 -5.16 7.27 -5.74
CA ILE A 119 -6.46 7.71 -6.20
C ILE A 119 -6.37 9.23 -6.32
N SER A 120 -6.44 9.74 -7.55
CA SER A 120 -6.32 11.17 -7.83
C SER A 120 -7.58 11.92 -7.44
N GLY A 121 -7.40 13.02 -6.72
CA GLY A 121 -8.50 13.96 -6.48
C GLY A 121 -8.95 14.65 -7.76
N LYS A 122 -10.27 14.80 -7.94
CA LYS A 122 -10.85 15.60 -9.02
C LYS A 122 -10.92 17.05 -8.55
N MET A 123 -9.82 17.79 -8.69
CA MET A 123 -9.86 19.23 -8.45
C MET A 123 -10.74 19.90 -9.51
N THR A 124 -12.04 20.02 -9.26
CA THR A 124 -12.91 20.89 -10.07
C THR A 124 -12.66 22.33 -9.66
N GLY A 125 -11.71 22.97 -10.34
CA GLY A 125 -11.67 24.43 -10.43
C GLY A 125 -10.31 25.08 -10.24
N LEU A 126 -9.36 24.83 -11.14
CA LEU A 126 -8.39 25.85 -11.59
C LEU A 126 -7.90 25.45 -12.99
N SER A 127 -8.68 25.80 -14.00
CA SER A 127 -8.13 26.00 -15.36
C SER A 127 -7.56 27.42 -15.40
N PRO A 128 -6.28 27.63 -15.76
CA PRO A 128 -5.74 28.94 -16.01
C PRO A 128 -6.25 29.45 -17.37
N ALA A 129 -6.53 30.76 -17.44
CA ALA A 129 -6.91 31.54 -18.63
C ALA A 129 -8.39 31.53 -19.04
N PHE A 130 -9.12 32.57 -18.60
CA PHE A 130 -10.06 33.28 -19.47
C PHE A 130 -9.75 34.78 -19.41
N GLY A 131 -9.56 35.35 -20.60
CA GLY A 131 -8.88 36.62 -20.82
C GLY A 131 -9.58 37.86 -20.24
N ILE A 132 -8.75 38.76 -19.72
CA ILE A 132 -9.11 40.16 -19.49
C ILE A 132 -9.40 40.79 -20.86
N ARG A 133 -10.68 40.99 -21.19
CA ARG A 133 -11.05 41.95 -22.24
C ARG A 133 -10.63 43.34 -21.75
N ARG A 134 -9.59 43.92 -22.35
CA ARG A 134 -9.41 45.37 -22.35
C ARG A 134 -10.54 45.97 -23.18
N VAL A 135 -11.36 46.80 -22.56
CA VAL A 135 -12.29 47.68 -23.26
C VAL A 135 -11.46 48.87 -23.75
N SER A 136 -11.43 49.08 -25.06
CA SER A 136 -10.96 50.30 -25.72
C SER A 136 -12.10 51.30 -25.85
#